data_AF-A0A2A4S945-F1
#
_entry.id   AF-A0A2A4S945-F1
#
_cell.length_a   1.000
_cell.length_b   1.000
_cell.length_c   1.000
_cell.angle_alpha   90.00
_cell.angle_beta   90.00
_cell.angle_gamma   90.00
#
_symmetry.space_group_name_H-M   'P 1'
#
loop_
_entity.id
_entity.type
_entity.pdbx_description
1 polymer ?
#
loop_
_entity_poly.entity_id
_entity_poly.type
_entity_poly.pdbx_seq_one_letter_code
_entity_poly.pdbx_strand_id
1 'polypeptide(L)'
;MLDVQRTILVDDVEGTGHELYGTLPNMTYVIDRGGKVLFRSDWTDPPTIERVLDYILDARKQRREGLRMAPFYSEMVGYRWSDLSKHHEVLERAGPQALSDWEGSQKRGAQQPPRPGRIQI
;
A
#
# COMPACT_ATOMS: atom_id res chain seq x y z
N MET A 1 -4.22 25.10 7.58
CA MET A 1 -5.04 23.92 7.94
C MET A 1 -5.30 23.17 6.64
N LEU A 2 -4.97 21.88 6.56
CA LEU A 2 -5.25 21.10 5.36
C LEU A 2 -6.76 20.78 5.34
N ASP A 3 -7.45 21.14 4.26
CA ASP A 3 -8.88 20.86 4.09
C ASP A 3 -9.08 19.41 3.63
N VAL A 4 -8.98 18.48 4.57
CA VAL A 4 -9.09 17.05 4.30
C VAL A 4 -10.55 16.61 4.36
N GLN A 5 -11.15 16.33 3.20
CA GLN A 5 -12.56 15.95 3.06
C GLN A 5 -12.82 14.44 3.16
N ARG A 6 -11.77 13.61 3.17
CA ARG A 6 -11.91 12.14 3.26
C ARG A 6 -12.12 11.69 4.70
N THR A 7 -12.94 10.67 4.90
CA THR A 7 -13.07 10.00 6.21
C THR A 7 -11.71 9.44 6.64
N ILE A 8 -11.31 9.76 7.86
CA ILE A 8 -10.14 9.20 8.53
C ILE A 8 -10.64 8.43 9.73
N LEU A 9 -10.27 7.15 9.81
CA LEU A 9 -10.52 6.30 10.95
C LEU A 9 -9.22 6.16 11.74
N VAL A 10 -9.34 6.07 13.06
CA VAL A 10 -8.23 5.83 13.98
C VAL A 10 -8.47 4.46 14.59
N ASP A 11 -7.43 3.62 14.60
CA ASP A 11 -7.49 2.29 15.19
C ASP A 11 -7.52 2.37 16.73
N ASP A 12 -7.88 1.27 17.39
CA ASP A 12 -7.72 1.17 18.83
C ASP A 12 -6.24 1.03 19.24
N VAL A 13 -6.00 1.15 20.55
CA VAL A 13 -4.64 1.10 21.12
C VAL A 13 -4.02 -0.28 20.96
N GLU A 14 -4.83 -1.33 20.91
CA GLU A 14 -4.38 -2.72 20.74
C GLU A 14 -4.02 -3.02 19.27
N GLY A 15 -4.45 -2.17 18.32
CA GLY A 15 -4.21 -2.34 16.90
C GLY A 15 -5.10 -3.39 16.26
N THR A 16 -6.34 -3.57 16.72
CA THR A 16 -7.26 -4.58 16.19
C THR A 16 -7.42 -4.47 14.67
N GLY A 17 -7.55 -3.25 14.13
CA GLY A 17 -7.61 -3.01 12.70
C GLY A 17 -6.30 -3.34 11.98
N HIS A 18 -5.16 -2.98 12.57
CA HIS A 18 -3.83 -3.28 12.06
C HIS A 18 -3.59 -4.79 11.95
N GLU A 19 -4.03 -5.58 12.93
CA GLU A 19 -3.91 -7.05 12.86
C GLU A 19 -4.82 -7.64 11.77
N LEU A 20 -6.06 -7.16 11.67
CA LEU A 20 -7.05 -7.67 10.71
C LEU A 20 -6.72 -7.30 9.25
N TYR A 21 -6.24 -6.08 9.02
CA TYR A 21 -5.99 -5.51 7.69
C TYR A 21 -4.50 -5.50 7.31
N GLY A 22 -3.65 -6.15 8.11
CA GLY A 22 -2.25 -6.38 7.79
C GLY A 22 -1.28 -5.46 8.54
N THR A 23 -0.17 -6.05 8.96
CA THR A 23 0.80 -5.44 9.86
C THR A 23 1.87 -4.60 9.13
N LEU A 24 1.68 -4.34 7.83
CA LEU A 24 2.59 -3.53 7.05
C LEU A 24 2.13 -2.06 7.03
N PRO A 25 3.07 -1.10 7.00
CA PRO A 25 2.70 0.30 6.88
C PRO A 25 2.02 0.58 5.54
N ASN A 26 1.01 1.46 5.55
CA ASN A 26 0.47 2.10 4.35
C ASN A 26 -0.05 1.12 3.26
N MET A 27 -0.71 0.05 3.69
CA MET A 27 -1.41 -0.88 2.82
C MET A 27 -2.63 -0.26 2.14
N THR A 28 -3.04 -0.78 0.98
CA THR A 28 -4.25 -0.34 0.27
C THR A 28 -5.18 -1.50 0.00
N TYR A 29 -6.49 -1.25 0.17
CA TYR A 29 -7.57 -2.17 -0.18
C TYR A 29 -8.59 -1.46 -1.07
N VAL A 30 -9.07 -2.14 -2.11
CA VAL A 30 -10.28 -1.75 -2.85
C VAL A 30 -11.36 -2.76 -2.50
N ILE A 31 -12.42 -2.28 -1.84
CA ILE A 31 -13.51 -3.11 -1.34
C ILE A 31 -14.81 -2.69 -2.05
N ASP A 32 -15.58 -3.65 -2.53
CA ASP A 32 -16.88 -3.36 -3.15
C ASP A 32 -17.98 -3.09 -2.11
N ARG A 33 -19.18 -2.74 -2.57
CA ARG A 33 -20.33 -2.46 -1.69
C ARG A 33 -20.82 -3.68 -0.90
N GLY A 34 -20.46 -4.90 -1.33
CA GLY A 34 -20.78 -6.14 -0.63
C GLY A 34 -19.70 -6.57 0.35
N GLY A 35 -18.64 -5.77 0.55
CA GLY A 35 -17.52 -6.11 1.42
C GLY A 35 -16.48 -7.03 0.77
N LYS A 36 -16.59 -7.31 -0.53
CA LYS A 36 -15.59 -8.15 -1.23
C LYS A 36 -14.34 -7.33 -1.51
N VAL A 37 -13.18 -7.84 -1.10
CA VAL A 37 -11.88 -7.31 -1.49
C VAL A 37 -11.67 -7.60 -2.98
N LEU A 38 -11.59 -6.55 -3.79
CA LEU A 38 -11.30 -6.60 -5.22
C LEU A 38 -9.81 -6.44 -5.51
N PHE A 39 -9.09 -5.76 -4.60
CA PHE A 39 -7.65 -5.57 -4.67
C PHE A 39 -7.08 -5.33 -3.28
N ARG A 40 -5.87 -5.86 -3.05
CA ARG A 40 -5.04 -5.59 -1.88
C ARG A 40 -3.63 -5.33 -2.38
N SER A 41 -2.98 -4.32 -1.80
CA SER A 41 -1.55 -4.09 -1.95
C SER A 41 -0.90 -3.92 -0.58
N ASP A 42 0.21 -4.59 -0.38
CA ASP A 42 1.05 -4.47 0.82
C ASP A 42 1.72 -3.09 0.93
N TRP A 43 1.70 -2.29 -0.15
CA TRP A 43 2.12 -0.89 -0.13
C TRP A 43 1.29 -0.03 -1.10
N THR A 44 0.96 1.19 -0.71
CA THR A 44 0.27 2.14 -1.58
C THR A 44 1.18 2.59 -2.73
N ASP A 45 0.74 2.35 -3.97
CA ASP A 45 1.35 2.87 -5.20
C ASP A 45 0.25 3.48 -6.09
N PRO A 46 0.16 4.83 -6.20
CA PRO A 46 -0.92 5.48 -6.92
C PRO A 46 -1.10 5.02 -8.39
N PRO A 47 -0.03 4.89 -9.21
CA PRO A 47 -0.16 4.43 -10.59
C PRO A 47 -0.70 3.00 -10.73
N THR A 48 -0.41 2.11 -9.77
CA THR A 48 -0.99 0.77 -9.72
C THR A 48 -2.46 0.82 -9.33
N ILE A 49 -2.81 1.63 -8.32
CA ILE A 49 -4.19 1.78 -7.85
C ILE A 49 -5.09 2.32 -8.97
N GLU A 50 -4.65 3.32 -9.73
CA GLU A 50 -5.40 3.84 -10.88
C GLU A 50 -5.73 2.74 -11.89
N ARG A 51 -4.73 1.96 -12.32
CA ARG A 51 -4.93 0.84 -13.26
C ARG A 51 -5.92 -0.21 -12.75
N VAL A 52 -5.85 -0.51 -11.45
CA VAL A 52 -6.77 -1.45 -10.81
C VAL A 52 -8.20 -0.91 -10.81
N LEU A 53 -8.37 0.38 -10.50
CA LEU A 53 -9.68 1.02 -10.52
C LEU A 53 -10.28 1.02 -11.93
N ASP A 54 -9.49 1.34 -12.95
CA ASP A 54 -9.91 1.29 -14.35
C ASP A 54 -10.38 -0.11 -14.75
N TYR A 55 -9.57 -1.13 -14.46
CA TYR A 55 -9.93 -2.54 -14.72
C TYR A 55 -11.25 -2.94 -14.04
N ILE A 56 -11.44 -2.56 -12.77
CA ILE A 56 -12.66 -2.86 -12.01
C ILE A 56 -13.87 -2.13 -12.61
N LEU A 57 -13.72 -0.86 -12.97
CA LEU A 57 -14.80 -0.06 -13.54
C LEU A 57 -15.23 -0.59 -14.91
N ASP A 58 -14.27 -1.00 -15.75
CA ASP A 58 -14.52 -1.59 -17.06
C ASP A 58 -15.21 -2.96 -16.94
N ALA A 59 -14.70 -3.85 -16.08
CA ALA A 59 -15.36 -5.14 -15.82
C ALA A 59 -16.79 -4.94 -15.31
N ARG A 60 -17.02 -3.94 -14.45
CA ARG A 60 -18.37 -3.60 -13.98
C ARG A 60 -19.26 -3.07 -15.09
N LYS A 61 -18.72 -2.30 -16.04
CA LYS A 61 -19.46 -1.84 -17.23
C LYS A 61 -19.85 -3.02 -18.12
N GLN A 62 -18.89 -3.87 -18.47
CA GLN A 62 -19.11 -5.07 -19.29
C GLN A 62 -20.15 -6.02 -18.69
N ARG A 63 -20.13 -6.24 -17.37
CA ARG A 63 -21.15 -7.04 -16.68
C ARG A 63 -22.55 -6.42 -16.76
N ARG A 64 -22.67 -5.08 -16.71
CA ARG A 64 -23.96 -4.38 -16.90
C ARG A 64 -24.47 -4.49 -18.32
N GLU A 65 -23.57 -4.63 -19.30
CA GLU A 65 -23.88 -4.85 -20.72
C GLU A 65 -24.22 -6.33 -21.02
N GLY A 66 -24.23 -7.20 -20.02
CA GLY A 66 -24.66 -8.60 -20.15
C GLY A 66 -23.55 -9.59 -20.48
N LEU A 67 -22.29 -9.15 -20.52
CA LEU A 67 -21.15 -10.06 -20.70
C LEU A 67 -21.00 -11.00 -19.50
N ARG A 68 -20.87 -12.29 -19.80
CA ARG A 68 -20.63 -13.33 -18.79
C ARG A 68 -19.16 -13.33 -18.38
N MET A 69 -18.85 -12.62 -17.30
CA MET A 69 -17.51 -12.58 -16.71
C MET A 69 -17.48 -13.36 -15.39
N ALA A 70 -16.50 -14.24 -15.23
CA ALA A 70 -16.22 -14.94 -13.97
C ALA A 70 -15.02 -14.30 -13.26
N PRO A 71 -15.04 -14.15 -11.92
CA PRO A 71 -13.89 -13.66 -11.17
C PRO A 71 -12.76 -14.70 -11.15
N PHE A 72 -11.53 -14.23 -11.05
CA PHE A 72 -10.35 -15.05 -10.80
C PHE A 72 -9.43 -14.36 -9.78
N TYR A 73 -8.45 -15.10 -9.25
CA TYR A 73 -7.43 -14.59 -8.34
C TYR A 73 -6.08 -14.52 -9.05
N SER A 74 -5.31 -13.46 -8.79
CA SER A 74 -3.98 -13.26 -9.32
C SER A 74 -3.12 -12.48 -8.34
N GLU A 75 -1.85 -12.83 -8.24
CA GLU A 75 -0.83 -12.08 -7.50
C GLU A 75 0.10 -11.35 -8.47
N MET A 76 0.63 -10.21 -8.05
CA MET A 76 1.58 -9.40 -8.83
C MET A 76 2.68 -8.86 -7.93
N VAL A 77 3.92 -8.95 -8.39
CA VAL A 77 5.06 -8.24 -7.79
C VAL A 77 5.21 -6.89 -8.48
N GLY A 78 4.87 -5.81 -7.77
CA GLY A 78 5.07 -4.44 -8.24
C GLY A 78 6.47 -3.91 -7.90
N TYR A 79 7.01 -3.06 -8.76
CA TYR A 79 8.25 -2.32 -8.53
C TYR A 79 7.94 -0.84 -8.46
N ARG A 80 8.52 -0.14 -7.48
CA ARG A 80 8.37 1.30 -7.29
C ARG A 80 9.69 2.01 -7.46
N TRP A 81 9.63 3.25 -7.94
CA TRP A 81 10.77 4.15 -7.97
C TRP A 81 11.20 4.49 -6.55
N SER A 82 12.50 4.45 -6.29
CA SER A 82 13.09 4.93 -5.05
C SER A 82 13.75 6.28 -5.32
N ASP A 83 13.12 7.35 -4.88
CA ASP A 83 13.72 8.70 -4.88
C ASP A 83 14.25 9.00 -3.48
N LEU A 84 15.54 8.74 -3.28
CA LEU A 84 16.20 8.92 -1.98
C LEU A 84 16.27 10.40 -1.58
N SER A 85 16.43 11.29 -2.55
CA SER A 85 16.49 12.74 -2.30
C SER A 85 15.17 13.25 -1.77
N LYS A 86 14.07 12.88 -2.44
CA LYS A 86 12.72 13.23 -1.99
C LYS A 86 12.35 12.56 -0.67
N HIS A 87 12.84 11.34 -0.45
CA HIS A 87 12.68 10.68 0.85
C HIS A 87 13.34 11.50 1.97
N HIS A 88 14.57 11.96 1.77
CA HIS A 88 15.30 12.79 2.73
C HIS A 88 14.58 14.12 3.01
N GLU A 89 14.13 14.83 1.97
CA GLU A 89 13.36 16.08 2.10
C GLU A 89 12.11 15.89 2.97
N VAL A 90 11.41 14.76 2.80
CA VAL A 90 10.22 14.44 3.60
C VAL A 90 10.58 14.18 5.06
N LEU A 91 11.71 13.51 5.35
CA LEU A 91 12.19 13.29 6.71
C LEU A 91 12.58 14.60 7.40
N GLU A 92 13.27 15.50 6.70
CA GLU A 92 13.61 16.83 7.22
C GLU A 92 12.36 17.62 7.61
N ARG A 93 11.33 17.58 6.75
CA ARG A 93 10.04 18.22 7.04
C ARG A 93 9.30 17.58 8.23
N ALA A 94 9.47 16.28 8.44
CA ALA A 94 8.87 15.57 9.57
C ALA A 94 9.58 15.86 10.91
N GLY A 95 10.83 16.31 10.86
CA GLY A 95 11.60 16.80 12.01
C GLY A 95 12.77 15.90 12.40
N PRO A 96 13.58 16.33 13.40
CA PRO A 96 14.86 15.70 13.74
C PRO A 96 14.72 14.23 14.19
N GLN A 97 13.61 13.88 14.85
CA GLN A 97 13.36 12.51 15.27
C GLN A 97 13.23 11.55 14.07
N ALA A 98 12.55 11.97 12.99
CA ALA A 98 12.37 11.15 11.80
C ALA A 98 13.72 10.85 11.09
N LEU A 99 14.61 11.84 11.04
CA LEU A 99 15.97 11.67 10.54
C LEU A 99 16.78 10.68 11.40
N SER A 100 16.73 10.85 12.73
CA SER A 100 17.44 9.97 13.66
C SER A 100 16.96 8.51 13.57
N ASP A 101 15.64 8.30 13.49
CA ASP A 101 15.04 6.97 13.36
C ASP A 101 15.44 6.31 12.04
N TRP A 102 15.47 7.07 10.95
CA TRP A 102 15.93 6.60 9.65
C TRP A 102 17.40 6.20 9.68
N GLU A 103 18.29 7.04 10.19
CA GLU A 103 19.72 6.72 10.34
C GLU A 103 19.94 5.47 11.19
N GLY A 104 19.21 5.36 12.31
CA GLY A 104 19.23 4.16 13.15
C GLY A 104 18.79 2.91 12.39
N SER A 105 17.76 3.02 11.55
CA SER A 105 17.28 1.93 10.69
C SER A 105 18.33 1.49 9.67
N GLN A 106 19.00 2.44 9.01
CA GLN A 106 20.08 2.15 8.05
C GLN A 106 21.25 1.43 8.72
N LYS A 107 21.68 1.89 9.91
CA LYS A 107 22.75 1.24 10.69
C LYS A 107 22.40 -0.19 11.08
N ARG A 108 21.15 -0.44 11.50
CA ARG A 108 20.67 -1.80 11.82
C ARG A 108 20.60 -2.69 10.57
N GLY A 109 20.13 -2.14 9.46
CA GLY A 109 20.05 -2.86 8.18
C GLY A 109 21.43 -3.29 7.66
N ALA A 110 22.44 -2.43 7.79
CA ALA A 110 23.82 -2.74 7.39
C ALA A 110 24.48 -3.85 8.23
N GLN A 111 23.99 -4.08 9.45
CA GLN A 111 24.51 -5.12 10.35
C GLN A 111 23.74 -6.44 10.23
N GLN A 112 22.58 -6.45 9.55
CA GLN A 112 21.79 -7.67 9.37
C GLN A 112 22.38 -8.53 8.25
N PRO A 113 22.49 -9.86 8.45
CA PRO A 113 22.82 -10.76 7.36
C PRO A 113 21.76 -10.65 6.25
N PRO A 114 22.14 -10.89 4.98
CA PRO A 114 21.19 -10.87 3.88
C PRO A 114 20.03 -11.82 4.19
N ARG A 115 18.80 -11.32 4.06
CA ARG A 115 17.59 -12.08 4.40
C ARG A 115 17.48 -13.31 3.48
N PRO A 116 17.34 -14.53 4.03
CA PRO A 116 17.02 -15.70 3.22
C PRO A 116 15.68 -15.49 2.50
N GLY A 117 15.60 -15.83 1.22
CA GLY A 117 14.34 -15.82 0.47
C GLY A 117 14.04 -14.57 -0.36
N ARG A 118 14.98 -13.66 -0.57
CA ARG A 118 14.85 -12.73 -1.71
C ARG A 118 15.01 -13.56 -2.99
N ILE A 119 13.90 -13.84 -3.69
CA ILE A 119 13.93 -14.46 -5.01
C ILE A 119 14.85 -13.59 -5.88
N GLN A 120 16.04 -14.11 -6.18
CA GLN A 120 16.86 -13.60 -7.26
C GLN A 120 16.20 -14.13 -8.54
N ILE A 121 15.75 -13.21 -9.38
CA ILE A 121 15.34 -13.50 -10.75
C ILE A 121 16.60 -13.47 -11.61
#